data_AF-A0A9E3JKD7-F1
#
_entry.id   AF-A0A9E3JKD7-F1
#
_cell.length_a   1.000
_cell.length_b   1.000
_cell.length_c   1.000
_cell.angle_alpha   90.00
_cell.angle_beta   90.00
_cell.angle_gamma   90.00
#
_symmetry.space_group_name_H-M   'P 1'
#
loop_
_entity.id
_entity.type
_entity.pdbx_description
1 polymer ?
#
loop_
_entity_poly.entity_id
_entity_poly.type
_entity_poly.pdbx_seq_one_letter_code
_entity_poly.pdbx_strand_id
1 'polypeptide(L)'
;MRSIVRKSLLLAAACIAPVAVAGVSWWSATITSDGRAPESMRAELASDIVGTWSGAAAARHGVSPQAWAARMAPTLRQVDMANLERAAGEPTFDGMQAALLGASAVRRAGAPTKLGAAGADLVYTPLTPCRIADTRVAGGPIAATGSRSFIAYSASGFASQGGDPSNCGIPQNASALQVKLTASRPALDGYFTAYASDVARPLVSSLNYLAGKDTSNGEIVSLCRPGCATQFTLYTFAQSDAVIDVVGYYMEPVATALDCTVAQQTGTLDLLGGVQMRSVSCPAGYAAASGGCGGPLGIGISNSQPLVTSGQPTGWRCDLVGSLLSALSYQVSATCCRTAGR
;
A
#
# COMPACT_ATOMS: atom_id res chain seq x y z
N MET A 1 59.38 33.99 39.65
CA MET A 1 60.09 32.69 39.67
C MET A 1 59.29 31.72 40.52
N ARG A 2 58.64 30.69 39.92
CA ARG A 2 57.93 29.53 40.56
C ARG A 2 56.76 29.93 41.51
N SER A 3 55.68 29.20 41.78
CA SER A 3 55.03 27.92 41.41
C SER A 3 53.56 28.03 41.89
N ILE A 4 52.64 27.12 41.50
CA ILE A 4 51.67 26.41 42.39
C ILE A 4 50.66 25.56 41.56
N VAL A 5 50.73 24.25 41.82
CA VAL A 5 49.70 23.18 41.96
C VAL A 5 48.44 23.12 41.08
N ARG A 6 48.22 21.94 40.45
CA ARG A 6 46.93 21.36 40.04
C ARG A 6 46.75 19.97 40.70
N LYS A 7 45.54 19.63 41.14
CA LYS A 7 45.10 18.27 41.54
C LYS A 7 43.90 17.86 40.66
N SER A 8 43.93 16.63 40.17
CA SER A 8 43.07 16.09 39.10
C SER A 8 42.23 14.88 39.56
N LEU A 9 41.21 14.63 38.74
CA LEU A 9 40.09 13.67 38.81
C LEU A 9 40.40 12.17 38.63
N LEU A 10 39.42 11.37 39.09
CA LEU A 10 38.81 10.13 38.54
C LEU A 10 39.65 8.84 38.41
N LEU A 11 39.08 7.74 38.92
CA LEU A 11 39.54 6.35 38.82
C LEU A 11 38.36 5.42 38.45
N ALA A 12 38.69 4.35 37.71
CA ALA A 12 37.83 3.44 36.96
C ALA A 12 37.65 2.04 37.58
N ALA A 13 36.61 1.30 37.12
CA ALA A 13 36.40 -0.16 36.84
C ALA A 13 37.03 -1.27 37.77
N ALA A 14 36.53 -2.52 38.00
CA ALA A 14 35.57 -3.43 37.36
C ALA A 14 35.18 -4.68 38.25
N CYS A 15 34.12 -5.42 37.85
CA CYS A 15 33.80 -6.88 37.93
C CYS A 15 33.39 -7.64 39.23
N ILE A 16 32.19 -8.30 39.23
CA ILE A 16 31.87 -9.78 39.21
C ILE A 16 30.33 -10.01 39.39
N ALA A 17 29.76 -11.03 38.71
CA ALA A 17 28.33 -11.33 38.43
C ALA A 17 27.49 -12.01 39.56
N PRO A 18 26.16 -12.24 39.38
CA PRO A 18 25.72 -13.57 38.89
C PRO A 18 24.46 -13.65 37.97
N VAL A 19 24.47 -14.69 37.12
CA VAL A 19 23.43 -15.67 36.67
C VAL A 19 21.94 -15.27 36.52
N ALA A 20 21.36 -15.67 35.36
CA ALA A 20 19.97 -15.52 34.94
C ALA A 20 18.94 -16.44 35.62
N VAL A 21 17.70 -15.97 35.81
CA VAL A 21 16.46 -16.80 35.80
C VAL A 21 15.31 -15.98 35.19
N ALA A 22 14.55 -16.63 34.31
CA ALA A 22 13.32 -16.13 33.69
C ALA A 22 12.18 -15.92 34.70
N GLY A 23 11.28 -14.96 34.42
CA GLY A 23 10.03 -14.83 35.16
C GLY A 23 9.24 -13.61 34.75
N VAL A 24 8.35 -13.78 33.78
CA VAL A 24 7.25 -12.83 33.57
C VAL A 24 6.29 -12.98 34.75
N SER A 25 5.99 -11.90 35.47
CA SER A 25 4.83 -11.87 36.38
C SER A 25 3.95 -10.65 36.08
N TRP A 26 2.79 -10.99 35.53
CA TRP A 26 1.64 -10.14 35.23
C TRP A 26 0.89 -9.85 36.50
N TRP A 27 0.57 -8.57 36.81
CA TRP A 27 -0.26 -8.02 37.92
C TRP A 27 0.58 -7.19 38.93
N SER A 28 0.23 -6.01 39.43
CA SER A 28 -1.01 -5.22 39.38
C SER A 28 -0.64 -3.73 39.42
N ALA A 29 -0.88 -2.99 38.34
CA ALA A 29 -1.11 -1.55 38.49
C ALA A 29 -2.61 -1.40 38.76
N THR A 30 -2.95 -1.08 39.99
CA THR A 30 -4.33 -0.86 40.44
C THR A 30 -4.96 0.22 39.57
N ILE A 31 -5.80 -0.17 38.61
CA ILE A 31 -6.66 0.74 37.86
C ILE A 31 -7.61 1.32 38.89
N THR A 32 -7.47 2.62 39.18
CA THR A 32 -8.53 3.34 39.89
C THR A 32 -9.78 3.23 39.01
N SER A 33 -10.91 2.84 39.59
CA SER A 33 -12.15 2.51 38.87
C SER A 33 -12.76 3.66 38.06
N ASP A 34 -12.15 4.85 38.08
CA ASP A 34 -12.49 6.02 37.28
C ASP A 34 -11.61 6.17 36.00
N GLY A 35 -10.74 5.21 35.70
CA GLY A 35 -9.87 5.26 34.52
C GLY A 35 -8.74 6.29 34.59
N ARG A 36 -8.42 6.81 35.78
CA ARG A 36 -7.30 7.74 35.98
C ARG A 36 -6.01 6.98 36.29
N ALA A 37 -4.96 7.26 35.51
CA ALA A 37 -3.60 6.85 35.81
C ALA A 37 -3.15 7.34 37.19
N PRO A 38 -2.20 6.65 37.86
CA PRO A 38 -1.58 7.14 39.08
C PRO A 38 -1.05 8.56 38.89
N GLU A 39 -1.25 9.43 39.88
CA GLU A 39 -0.85 10.85 39.84
C GLU A 39 0.65 11.02 39.49
N SER A 40 1.48 10.04 39.87
CA SER A 40 2.91 9.98 39.51
C SER A 40 3.15 9.88 38.00
N MET A 41 2.36 9.11 37.25
CA MET A 41 2.54 8.92 35.80
C MET A 41 2.13 10.17 35.02
N ARG A 42 1.05 10.84 35.46
CA ARG A 42 0.66 12.12 34.89
C ARG A 42 1.71 13.20 35.15
N ALA A 43 2.25 13.25 36.36
CA ALA A 43 3.29 14.22 36.71
C ALA A 43 4.57 14.02 35.88
N GLU A 44 4.93 12.76 35.60
CA GLU A 44 6.08 12.41 34.76
C GLU A 44 5.88 12.87 33.30
N LEU A 45 4.77 12.52 32.67
CA LEU A 45 4.45 12.95 31.30
C LEU A 45 4.32 14.47 31.18
N ALA A 46 3.71 15.13 32.16
CA ALA A 46 3.62 16.58 32.19
C ALA A 46 4.99 17.24 32.33
N SER A 47 5.87 16.66 33.14
CA SER A 47 7.26 17.13 33.29
C SER A 47 8.06 16.95 32.01
N ASP A 48 7.88 15.83 31.30
CA ASP A 48 8.55 15.56 30.03
C ASP A 48 8.12 16.52 28.92
N ILE A 49 6.81 16.78 28.79
CA ILE A 49 6.26 17.76 27.84
C ILE A 49 6.81 19.16 28.14
N VAL A 50 6.83 19.58 29.41
CA VAL A 50 7.34 20.89 29.80
C VAL A 50 8.85 20.98 29.57
N GLY A 51 9.60 19.93 29.93
CA GLY A 51 11.05 19.86 29.73
C GLY A 51 11.44 19.97 28.26
N THR A 52 10.73 19.24 27.40
CA THR A 52 11.00 19.21 25.95
C THR A 52 10.63 20.52 25.27
N TRP A 53 9.49 21.12 25.61
CA TRP A 53 8.90 22.18 24.79
C TRP A 53 9.01 23.60 25.37
N SER A 54 9.32 23.77 26.65
CA SER A 54 9.31 25.10 27.29
C SER A 54 10.26 26.12 26.64
N GLY A 55 11.41 25.69 26.11
CA GLY A 55 12.32 26.55 25.37
C GLY A 55 11.77 26.99 24.01
N ALA A 56 11.22 26.05 23.24
CA ALA A 56 10.60 26.34 21.93
C ALA A 56 9.34 27.23 22.09
N ALA A 57 8.55 26.98 23.13
CA ALA A 57 7.35 27.75 23.43
C ALA A 57 7.68 29.17 23.88
N ALA A 58 8.69 29.32 24.75
CA ALA A 58 9.20 30.61 25.20
C ALA A 58 9.63 31.50 24.03
N ALA A 59 10.38 30.93 23.08
CA ALA A 59 10.81 31.63 21.87
C ALA A 59 9.65 32.06 20.98
N ARG A 60 8.62 31.22 20.82
CA ARG A 60 7.45 31.49 19.97
C ARG A 60 6.49 32.53 20.58
N HIS A 61 6.35 32.55 21.90
CA HIS A 61 5.35 33.37 22.59
C HIS A 61 5.94 34.57 23.35
N GLY A 62 7.26 34.77 23.30
CA GLY A 62 7.93 35.92 23.94
C GLY A 62 7.82 35.91 25.47
N VAL A 63 7.81 34.73 26.10
CA VAL A 63 7.69 34.54 27.56
C VAL A 63 8.83 33.68 28.09
N SER A 64 9.10 33.70 29.39
CA SER A 64 10.09 32.78 29.96
C SER A 64 9.57 31.33 29.94
N PRO A 65 10.48 30.33 29.84
CA PRO A 65 10.11 28.91 29.92
C PRO A 65 9.29 28.57 31.17
N GLN A 66 9.63 29.16 32.31
CA GLN A 66 8.91 28.96 33.58
C GLN A 66 7.52 29.59 33.55
N ALA A 67 7.38 30.78 32.96
CA ALA A 67 6.08 31.43 32.81
C ALA A 67 5.16 30.64 31.87
N TRP A 68 5.71 30.06 30.81
CA TRP A 68 4.96 29.18 29.92
C TRP A 68 4.55 27.87 30.62
N ALA A 69 5.48 27.22 31.33
CA ALA A 69 5.20 26.01 32.10
C ALA A 69 4.08 26.21 33.13
N ALA A 70 4.13 27.33 33.87
CA ALA A 70 3.10 27.69 34.84
C ALA A 70 1.72 27.89 34.19
N ARG A 71 1.67 28.45 32.97
CA ARG A 71 0.42 28.62 32.19
C ARG A 71 -0.14 27.30 31.67
N MET A 72 0.73 26.33 31.35
CA MET A 72 0.32 25.01 30.85
C MET A 72 -0.08 24.03 31.95
N ALA A 73 0.37 24.24 33.19
CA ALA A 73 0.10 23.33 34.31
C ALA A 73 -1.39 23.01 34.55
N PRO A 74 -2.36 23.94 34.42
CA PRO A 74 -3.79 23.60 34.50
C PRO A 74 -4.23 22.65 33.39
N THR A 75 -3.80 22.89 32.14
CA THR A 75 -4.13 22.07 30.97
C THR A 75 -3.59 20.66 31.10
N LEU A 76 -2.31 20.50 31.49
CA LEU A 76 -1.67 19.18 31.65
C LEU A 76 -2.28 18.36 32.80
N ARG A 77 -2.85 19.03 33.81
CA ARG A 77 -3.60 18.36 34.89
C ARG A 77 -4.99 17.89 34.45
N GLN A 78 -5.61 18.55 33.48
CA GLN A 78 -6.99 18.30 33.07
C GLN A 78 -7.13 17.44 31.82
N VAL A 79 -6.14 17.44 30.94
CA VAL A 79 -6.18 16.68 29.67
C VAL A 79 -6.29 15.17 29.91
N ASP A 80 -7.02 14.46 29.05
CA ASP A 80 -7.13 13.00 29.11
C ASP A 80 -5.77 12.32 29.04
N MET A 81 -5.60 11.21 29.76
CA MET A 81 -4.32 10.48 29.82
C MET A 81 -3.85 10.03 28.43
N ALA A 82 -4.75 9.57 27.56
CA ALA A 82 -4.40 9.15 26.19
C ALA A 82 -3.89 10.31 25.32
N ASN A 83 -4.38 11.53 25.58
CA ASN A 83 -3.92 12.74 24.88
C ASN A 83 -2.59 13.24 25.46
N LEU A 84 -2.38 13.08 26.77
CA LEU A 84 -1.13 13.41 27.45
C LEU A 84 0.02 12.49 27.01
N GLU A 85 -0.21 11.18 26.95
CA GLU A 85 0.76 10.19 26.46
C GLU A 85 1.12 10.46 24.99
N ARG A 86 0.13 10.76 24.16
CA ARG A 86 0.37 11.14 22.76
C ARG A 86 1.20 12.42 22.67
N ALA A 87 0.83 13.46 23.42
CA ALA A 87 1.53 14.74 23.42
C ALA A 87 3.00 14.62 23.86
N ALA A 88 3.32 13.71 24.79
CA ALA A 88 4.69 13.42 25.20
C ALA A 88 5.51 12.75 24.07
N GLY A 89 4.87 11.92 23.24
CA GLY A 89 5.52 11.23 22.12
C GLY A 89 5.63 12.04 20.81
N GLU A 90 5.10 13.26 20.74
CA GLU A 90 5.09 14.05 19.51
C GLU A 90 6.46 14.67 19.21
N PRO A 91 6.99 14.55 17.97
CA PRO A 91 8.30 15.10 17.62
C PRO A 91 8.27 16.59 17.28
N THR A 92 7.10 17.23 17.30
CA THR A 92 6.94 18.66 16.96
C THR A 92 6.05 19.38 17.97
N PHE A 93 6.33 20.67 18.18
CA PHE A 93 5.55 21.52 19.10
C PHE A 93 4.08 21.60 18.68
N ASP A 94 3.80 21.70 17.38
CA ASP A 94 2.43 21.81 16.87
C ASP A 94 1.69 20.47 16.99
N GLY A 95 2.39 19.35 16.82
CA GLY A 95 1.85 18.00 17.06
C GLY A 95 1.50 17.80 18.53
N MET A 96 2.39 18.19 19.44
CA MET A 96 2.15 18.18 20.88
C MET A 96 0.92 19.04 21.25
N GLN A 97 0.82 20.27 20.72
CA GLN A 97 -0.32 21.14 20.99
C GLN A 97 -1.64 20.57 20.44
N ALA A 98 -1.62 19.98 19.24
CA ALA A 98 -2.79 19.32 18.66
C ALA A 98 -3.23 18.10 19.47
N ALA A 99 -2.26 17.29 19.94
CA ALA A 99 -2.52 16.13 20.78
C ALA A 99 -3.16 16.54 22.12
N LEU A 100 -2.68 17.62 22.76
CA LEU A 100 -3.27 18.18 23.99
C LEU A 100 -4.70 18.70 23.78
N LEU A 101 -5.01 19.23 22.60
CA LEU A 101 -6.34 19.73 22.23
C LEU A 101 -7.31 18.61 21.80
N GLY A 102 -6.87 17.35 21.80
CA GLY A 102 -7.70 16.21 21.36
C GLY A 102 -7.94 16.18 19.85
N ALA A 103 -7.20 16.96 19.06
CA ALA A 103 -7.23 16.86 17.62
C ALA A 103 -6.45 15.60 17.20
N SER A 104 -7.15 14.61 16.65
CA SER A 104 -6.53 13.48 15.98
C SER A 104 -5.49 14.01 15.00
N ALA A 105 -4.24 13.56 15.14
CA ALA A 105 -3.10 14.01 14.37
C ALA A 105 -3.51 14.22 12.90
N VAL A 106 -3.33 15.44 12.40
CA VAL A 106 -3.37 15.71 10.96
C VAL A 106 -2.38 14.71 10.36
N ARG A 107 -2.90 13.69 9.66
CA ARG A 107 -2.07 12.72 8.96
C ARG A 107 -1.09 13.55 8.14
N ARG A 108 0.21 13.45 8.46
CA ARG A 108 1.25 13.84 7.50
C ARG A 108 0.83 13.25 6.17
N ALA A 109 0.72 14.08 5.13
CA ALA A 109 0.67 13.58 3.77
C ALA A 109 1.77 12.52 3.67
N GLY A 110 1.38 11.27 3.47
CA GLY A 110 2.31 10.14 3.51
C GLY A 110 3.47 10.43 2.55
N ALA A 111 4.64 9.86 2.83
CA ALA A 111 5.64 9.67 1.78
C ALA A 111 4.92 9.20 0.50
N PRO A 112 5.29 9.71 -0.70
CA PRO A 112 4.58 9.36 -1.93
C PRO A 112 4.39 7.86 -1.97
N THR A 113 3.14 7.41 -2.14
CA THR A 113 2.81 5.99 -2.23
C THR A 113 3.79 5.36 -3.20
N LYS A 114 4.49 4.30 -2.78
CA LYS A 114 5.35 3.55 -3.70
C LYS A 114 4.48 3.15 -4.89
N LEU A 115 4.78 3.69 -6.07
CA LEU A 115 4.09 3.35 -7.31
C LEU A 115 4.19 1.83 -7.56
N GLY A 116 3.11 1.23 -8.06
CA GLY A 116 2.97 -0.21 -8.29
C GLY A 116 2.38 -0.99 -7.11
N ALA A 117 1.71 -0.33 -6.16
CA ALA A 117 1.03 -1.04 -5.08
C ALA A 117 -0.22 -1.76 -5.61
N ALA A 118 -0.20 -3.09 -5.62
CA ALA A 118 -1.26 -3.92 -6.24
C ALA A 118 -2.69 -3.69 -5.71
N GLY A 119 -2.83 -3.19 -4.47
CA GLY A 119 -4.14 -2.91 -3.85
C GLY A 119 -4.49 -1.43 -3.71
N ALA A 120 -3.66 -0.52 -4.22
CA ALA A 120 -3.88 0.93 -4.11
C ALA A 120 -3.76 1.66 -5.46
N ASP A 121 -2.93 1.15 -6.36
CA ASP A 121 -2.70 1.74 -7.67
C ASP A 121 -3.55 1.04 -8.72
N LEU A 122 -3.91 1.79 -9.76
CA LEU A 122 -4.59 1.26 -10.93
C LEU A 122 -3.67 1.38 -12.16
N VAL A 123 -3.76 0.40 -13.05
CA VAL A 123 -3.10 0.39 -14.36
C VAL A 123 -4.09 0.85 -15.41
N TYR A 124 -3.66 1.82 -16.23
CA TYR A 124 -4.40 2.22 -17.42
C TYR A 124 -4.11 1.27 -18.57
N THR A 125 -5.16 0.74 -19.19
CA THR A 125 -5.09 -0.02 -20.44
C THR A 125 -5.83 0.73 -21.54
N PRO A 126 -5.14 1.15 -22.62
CA PRO A 126 -5.78 1.81 -23.74
C PRO A 126 -6.67 0.82 -24.51
N LEU A 127 -7.76 1.33 -25.06
CA LEU A 127 -8.66 0.61 -25.94
C LEU A 127 -8.72 1.32 -27.30
N THR A 128 -9.04 0.58 -28.35
CA THR A 128 -9.55 1.22 -29.57
C THR A 128 -10.82 2.00 -29.19
N PRO A 129 -10.94 3.29 -29.54
CA PRO A 129 -12.11 4.09 -29.17
C PRO A 129 -13.41 3.37 -29.54
N CYS A 130 -14.29 3.18 -28.56
CA CYS A 130 -15.49 2.38 -28.70
C CYS A 130 -16.67 3.09 -28.05
N ARG A 131 -17.82 3.14 -28.72
CA ARG A 131 -19.01 3.76 -28.15
C ARG A 131 -19.68 2.80 -27.20
N ILE A 132 -19.79 3.16 -25.93
CA ILE A 132 -20.59 2.36 -25.00
C ILE A 132 -22.02 2.84 -24.93
N ALA A 133 -22.33 4.13 -25.13
CA ALA A 133 -23.73 4.58 -25.12
C ALA A 133 -24.00 5.73 -26.11
N ASP A 134 -25.19 5.71 -26.70
CA ASP A 134 -25.73 6.79 -27.53
C ASP A 134 -27.23 6.96 -27.27
N THR A 135 -27.61 7.97 -26.48
CA THR A 135 -29.02 8.16 -26.15
C THR A 135 -29.86 8.63 -27.33
N ARG A 136 -29.21 9.12 -28.40
CA ARG A 136 -29.89 9.51 -29.64
C ARG A 136 -30.41 8.28 -30.38
N VAL A 137 -29.82 7.11 -30.13
CA VAL A 137 -30.15 5.82 -30.76
C VAL A 137 -31.04 4.99 -29.84
N ALA A 138 -30.76 4.93 -28.54
CA ALA A 138 -31.52 4.14 -27.58
C ALA A 138 -31.82 4.88 -26.27
N GLY A 139 -33.05 4.75 -25.76
CA GLY A 139 -33.49 5.35 -24.50
C GLY A 139 -33.85 6.84 -24.56
N GLY A 140 -33.48 7.57 -25.63
CA GLY A 140 -33.84 8.97 -25.81
C GLY A 140 -33.11 9.94 -24.85
N PRO A 141 -33.31 11.25 -24.99
CA PRO A 141 -32.61 12.25 -24.18
C PRO A 141 -32.86 12.06 -22.69
N ILE A 142 -31.86 12.39 -21.87
CA ILE A 142 -32.03 12.39 -20.41
C ILE A 142 -32.79 13.67 -20.05
N ALA A 143 -33.90 13.52 -19.31
CA ALA A 143 -34.75 14.64 -18.92
C ALA A 143 -34.01 15.64 -18.02
N ALA A 144 -34.44 16.91 -18.03
CA ALA A 144 -33.89 17.94 -17.15
C ALA A 144 -33.99 17.52 -15.68
N THR A 145 -32.93 17.79 -14.91
CA THR A 145 -32.75 17.33 -13.52
C THR A 145 -32.84 15.81 -13.32
N GLY A 146 -32.77 15.03 -14.39
CA GLY A 146 -32.83 13.58 -14.39
C GLY A 146 -31.45 12.92 -14.31
N SER A 147 -31.46 11.63 -14.00
CA SER A 147 -30.29 10.77 -14.06
C SER A 147 -30.59 9.52 -14.88
N ARG A 148 -29.58 8.97 -15.55
CA ARG A 148 -29.65 7.66 -16.20
C ARG A 148 -28.40 6.85 -15.88
N SER A 149 -28.60 5.60 -15.50
CA SER A 149 -27.52 4.66 -15.25
C SER A 149 -27.20 3.83 -16.50
N PHE A 150 -25.93 3.52 -16.68
CA PHE A 150 -25.39 2.84 -17.85
C PHE A 150 -24.55 1.63 -17.45
N ILE A 151 -24.51 0.65 -18.35
CA ILE A 151 -23.56 -0.44 -18.25
C ILE A 151 -22.22 -0.02 -18.87
N ALA A 152 -21.14 -0.29 -18.16
CA ALA A 152 -19.76 -0.15 -18.61
C ALA A 152 -19.13 -1.51 -18.97
N TYR A 153 -19.78 -2.61 -18.59
CA TYR A 153 -19.38 -3.96 -18.97
C TYR A 153 -20.61 -4.75 -19.43
N SER A 154 -20.48 -5.42 -20.58
CA SER A 154 -21.47 -6.36 -21.09
C SER A 154 -20.84 -7.36 -22.03
N ALA A 155 -21.00 -8.64 -21.73
CA ALA A 155 -20.52 -9.72 -22.60
C ALA A 155 -21.26 -9.75 -23.96
N SER A 156 -22.52 -9.29 -23.99
CA SER A 156 -23.32 -9.17 -25.21
C SER A 156 -23.19 -7.80 -25.90
N GLY A 157 -22.26 -6.96 -25.45
CA GLY A 157 -22.06 -5.59 -25.92
C GLY A 157 -23.13 -4.60 -25.48
N PHE A 158 -23.13 -3.44 -26.12
CA PHE A 158 -23.80 -2.22 -25.64
C PHE A 158 -24.96 -1.74 -26.53
N ALA A 159 -25.42 -2.57 -27.47
CA ALA A 159 -26.51 -2.22 -28.38
C ALA A 159 -27.80 -1.78 -27.64
N SER A 160 -28.06 -2.33 -26.45
CA SER A 160 -29.22 -1.95 -25.60
C SER A 160 -29.21 -0.50 -25.14
N GLN A 161 -28.05 0.16 -25.14
CA GLN A 161 -27.88 1.57 -24.80
C GLN A 161 -27.34 2.40 -25.99
N GLY A 162 -27.49 1.88 -27.22
CA GLY A 162 -27.10 2.57 -28.45
C GLY A 162 -25.59 2.55 -28.73
N GLY A 163 -24.84 1.72 -28.00
CA GLY A 163 -23.41 1.53 -28.19
C GLY A 163 -23.06 0.41 -29.17
N ASP A 164 -21.77 0.11 -29.23
CA ASP A 164 -21.17 -0.94 -30.06
C ASP A 164 -21.70 -2.33 -29.67
N PRO A 165 -21.96 -3.25 -30.62
CA PRO A 165 -22.43 -4.61 -30.33
C PRO A 165 -21.35 -5.50 -29.69
N SER A 166 -20.08 -5.08 -29.63
CA SER A 166 -19.01 -5.76 -28.89
C SER A 166 -18.93 -5.31 -27.43
N ASN A 167 -18.14 -6.00 -26.61
CA ASN A 167 -17.85 -5.60 -25.23
C ASN A 167 -16.81 -4.47 -25.13
N CYS A 168 -16.40 -3.86 -26.25
CA CYS A 168 -15.34 -2.85 -26.33
C CYS A 168 -13.99 -3.26 -25.71
N GLY A 169 -13.76 -4.55 -25.42
CA GLY A 169 -12.58 -5.01 -24.69
C GLY A 169 -12.51 -4.57 -23.22
N ILE A 170 -13.60 -4.06 -22.64
CA ILE A 170 -13.63 -3.65 -21.24
C ILE A 170 -13.78 -4.91 -20.36
N PRO A 171 -12.91 -5.13 -19.35
CA PRO A 171 -13.06 -6.25 -18.43
C PRO A 171 -14.13 -5.97 -17.36
N GLN A 172 -14.74 -7.03 -16.82
CA GLN A 172 -15.83 -6.93 -15.82
C GLN A 172 -15.42 -6.18 -14.54
N ASN A 173 -14.15 -6.23 -14.18
CA ASN A 173 -13.60 -5.67 -12.95
C ASN A 173 -12.86 -4.33 -13.15
N ALA A 174 -13.08 -3.62 -14.26
CA ALA A 174 -12.57 -2.26 -14.42
C ALA A 174 -13.02 -1.37 -13.24
N SER A 175 -12.09 -0.59 -12.68
CA SER A 175 -12.32 0.36 -11.59
C SER A 175 -12.93 1.66 -12.07
N ALA A 176 -12.48 2.09 -13.25
CA ALA A 176 -12.85 3.36 -13.84
C ALA A 176 -12.67 3.27 -15.36
N LEU A 177 -13.39 4.10 -16.09
CA LEU A 177 -13.21 4.29 -17.53
C LEU A 177 -12.59 5.65 -17.81
N GLN A 178 -11.69 5.71 -18.79
CA GLN A 178 -11.39 6.94 -19.48
C GLN A 178 -12.41 7.10 -20.61
N VAL A 179 -13.28 8.09 -20.49
CA VAL A 179 -14.36 8.35 -21.45
C VAL A 179 -14.19 9.69 -22.13
N LYS A 180 -14.77 9.80 -23.33
CA LYS A 180 -15.21 11.05 -23.92
C LYS A 180 -16.72 11.13 -23.75
N LEU A 181 -17.16 12.06 -22.91
CA LEU A 181 -18.55 12.36 -22.66
C LEU A 181 -18.97 13.53 -23.55
N THR A 182 -20.02 13.35 -24.34
CA THR A 182 -20.55 14.40 -25.22
C THR A 182 -22.01 14.68 -24.89
N ALA A 183 -22.31 15.94 -24.59
CA ALA A 183 -23.67 16.45 -24.59
C ALA A 183 -24.06 16.79 -26.03
N SER A 184 -25.16 16.21 -26.50
CA SER A 184 -25.68 16.44 -27.83
C SER A 184 -27.11 16.93 -27.78
N ARG A 185 -27.47 17.86 -28.67
CA ARG A 185 -28.80 18.49 -28.74
C ARG A 185 -29.31 18.98 -27.36
N PRO A 186 -28.50 19.66 -26.53
CA PRO A 186 -28.98 20.17 -25.24
C PRO A 186 -30.08 21.21 -25.46
N ALA A 187 -31.18 21.07 -24.73
CA ALA A 187 -32.34 21.95 -24.87
C ALA A 187 -32.11 23.34 -24.23
N LEU A 188 -31.31 23.39 -23.17
CA LEU A 188 -30.94 24.59 -22.41
C LEU A 188 -29.48 24.47 -21.96
N ASP A 189 -28.93 25.58 -21.47
CA ASP A 189 -27.63 25.58 -20.80
C ASP A 189 -27.68 24.69 -19.56
N GLY A 190 -26.64 23.89 -19.34
CA GLY A 190 -26.60 22.93 -18.26
C GLY A 190 -25.27 22.21 -18.12
N TYR A 191 -25.30 21.13 -17.36
CA TYR A 191 -24.13 20.30 -17.14
C TYR A 191 -24.50 18.85 -16.92
N PHE A 192 -23.53 17.99 -17.20
CA PHE A 192 -23.53 16.62 -16.75
C PHE A 192 -22.67 16.44 -15.50
N THR A 193 -23.03 15.44 -14.69
CA THR A 193 -22.18 14.88 -13.63
C THR A 193 -22.18 13.36 -13.78
N ALA A 194 -21.02 12.76 -14.04
CA ALA A 194 -20.83 11.33 -14.12
C ALA A 194 -20.28 10.79 -12.79
N TYR A 195 -20.85 9.70 -12.28
CA TYR A 195 -20.47 9.13 -10.99
C TYR A 195 -20.83 7.64 -10.92
N ALA A 196 -20.21 6.88 -10.01
CA ALA A 196 -20.54 5.48 -9.79
C ALA A 196 -22.00 5.31 -9.33
N SER A 197 -22.72 4.30 -9.82
CA SER A 197 -24.17 4.14 -9.59
C SER A 197 -24.61 3.94 -8.14
N ASP A 198 -23.70 3.51 -7.25
CA ASP A 198 -23.92 3.27 -5.82
C ASP A 198 -23.45 4.43 -4.93
N VAL A 199 -22.96 5.51 -5.53
CA VAL A 199 -22.45 6.67 -4.81
C VAL A 199 -23.43 7.85 -4.92
N ALA A 200 -23.54 8.63 -3.85
CA ALA A 200 -24.30 9.88 -3.89
C ALA A 200 -23.74 10.81 -4.98
N ARG A 201 -24.63 11.42 -5.77
CA ARG A 201 -24.25 12.33 -6.86
C ARG A 201 -23.33 13.45 -6.32
N PRO A 202 -22.11 13.60 -6.86
CA PRO A 202 -21.25 14.73 -6.53
C PRO A 202 -21.86 16.08 -6.90
N LEU A 203 -21.45 17.15 -6.21
CA LEU A 203 -21.90 18.52 -6.53
C LEU A 203 -21.10 19.17 -7.68
N VAL A 204 -20.06 18.49 -8.17
CA VAL A 204 -19.18 18.99 -9.24
C VAL A 204 -19.67 18.54 -10.62
N SER A 205 -19.42 19.36 -11.64
CA SER A 205 -19.77 19.07 -13.03
C SER A 205 -18.64 18.30 -13.74
N SER A 206 -19.01 17.33 -14.55
CA SER A 206 -18.17 16.60 -15.51
C SER A 206 -18.00 17.34 -16.84
N LEU A 207 -19.10 17.93 -17.34
CA LEU A 207 -19.15 18.65 -18.61
C LEU A 207 -20.22 19.72 -18.53
N ASN A 208 -19.86 20.99 -18.79
CA ASN A 208 -20.81 22.08 -18.96
C ASN A 208 -21.09 22.27 -20.46
N TYR A 209 -22.34 22.55 -20.81
CA TYR A 209 -22.79 22.70 -22.20
C TYR A 209 -23.80 23.84 -22.34
N LEU A 210 -23.88 24.39 -23.55
CA LEU A 210 -24.80 25.47 -23.92
C LEU A 210 -25.92 24.95 -24.81
N ALA A 211 -27.09 25.58 -24.76
CA ALA A 211 -28.25 25.24 -25.56
C ALA A 211 -27.90 25.15 -27.06
N GLY A 212 -28.35 24.08 -27.71
CA GLY A 212 -28.15 23.83 -29.15
C GLY A 212 -26.71 23.58 -29.59
N LYS A 213 -25.74 23.45 -28.67
CA LYS A 213 -24.34 23.19 -29.00
C LYS A 213 -23.85 21.87 -28.45
N ASP A 214 -23.47 20.98 -29.36
CA ASP A 214 -22.80 19.75 -29.01
C ASP A 214 -21.43 20.05 -28.39
N THR A 215 -21.19 19.57 -27.17
CA THR A 215 -19.98 19.84 -26.40
C THR A 215 -19.43 18.52 -25.86
N SER A 216 -18.12 18.34 -25.84
CA SER A 216 -17.47 17.11 -25.41
C SER A 216 -16.33 17.38 -24.42
N ASN A 217 -16.15 16.50 -23.44
CA ASN A 217 -15.04 16.51 -22.50
C ASN A 217 -14.51 15.09 -22.26
N GLY A 218 -13.20 14.98 -22.00
CA GLY A 218 -12.55 13.74 -21.58
C GLY A 218 -12.48 13.65 -20.07
N GLU A 219 -12.92 12.54 -19.47
CA GLU A 219 -12.92 12.36 -18.02
C GLU A 219 -12.69 10.91 -17.61
N ILE A 220 -12.22 10.73 -16.38
CA ILE A 220 -12.15 9.42 -15.72
C ILE A 220 -13.42 9.24 -14.88
N VAL A 221 -14.24 8.25 -15.21
CA VAL A 221 -15.47 7.94 -14.47
C VAL A 221 -15.24 6.68 -13.65
N SER A 222 -15.40 6.80 -12.33
CA SER A 222 -15.35 5.65 -11.42
C SER A 222 -16.56 4.74 -11.62
N LEU A 223 -16.35 3.43 -11.49
CA LEU A 223 -17.38 2.42 -11.66
C LEU A 223 -17.77 1.77 -10.34
N CYS A 224 -19.07 1.52 -10.18
CA CYS A 224 -19.63 0.65 -9.16
C CYS A 224 -19.17 -0.79 -9.39
N ARG A 225 -18.59 -1.40 -8.36
CA ARG A 225 -18.08 -2.78 -8.40
C ARG A 225 -17.83 -3.32 -6.98
N PRO A 226 -17.81 -4.66 -6.81
CA PRO A 226 -18.29 -5.68 -7.74
C PRO A 226 -19.82 -5.85 -7.70
N GLY A 227 -20.41 -6.47 -8.72
CA GLY A 227 -21.81 -6.96 -8.65
C GLY A 227 -22.92 -5.93 -8.89
N CYS A 228 -22.60 -4.73 -9.37
CA CYS A 228 -23.60 -3.72 -9.68
C CYS A 228 -24.31 -4.00 -11.01
N ALA A 229 -25.63 -3.81 -11.06
CA ALA A 229 -26.42 -3.98 -12.29
C ALA A 229 -26.06 -2.94 -13.37
N THR A 230 -25.72 -1.72 -12.94
CA THR A 230 -25.16 -0.66 -13.78
C THR A 230 -23.91 -0.13 -13.09
N GLN A 231 -22.92 0.32 -13.86
CA GLN A 231 -21.62 0.69 -13.29
C GLN A 231 -21.51 2.19 -13.00
N PHE A 232 -22.11 3.04 -13.81
CA PHE A 232 -22.09 4.48 -13.57
C PHE A 232 -23.41 5.13 -13.95
N THR A 233 -23.63 6.32 -13.42
CA THR A 233 -24.80 7.13 -13.62
C THR A 233 -24.40 8.51 -14.11
N LEU A 234 -25.16 9.02 -15.08
CA LEU A 234 -25.04 10.37 -15.59
C LEU A 234 -26.25 11.17 -15.13
N TYR A 235 -26.01 12.21 -14.34
CA TYR A 235 -26.98 13.25 -14.05
C TYR A 235 -26.90 14.36 -15.08
N THR A 236 -28.02 15.01 -15.38
CA THR A 236 -28.08 16.21 -16.20
C THR A 236 -28.93 17.31 -15.56
N PHE A 237 -28.45 18.55 -15.58
CA PHE A 237 -29.24 19.69 -15.11
C PHE A 237 -30.31 20.08 -16.12
N ALA A 238 -29.94 20.25 -17.39
CA ALA A 238 -30.86 20.49 -18.49
C ALA A 238 -31.02 19.23 -19.36
N GLN A 239 -32.13 19.12 -20.09
CA GLN A 239 -32.31 17.97 -20.98
C GLN A 239 -31.21 17.94 -22.04
N SER A 240 -30.58 16.79 -22.23
CA SER A 240 -29.58 16.57 -23.28
C SER A 240 -29.53 15.10 -23.66
N ASP A 241 -29.18 14.84 -24.92
CA ASP A 241 -28.64 13.53 -25.27
C ASP A 241 -27.21 13.38 -24.75
N ALA A 242 -26.82 12.16 -24.45
CA ALA A 242 -25.47 11.79 -24.05
C ALA A 242 -24.90 10.77 -25.03
N VAL A 243 -23.66 11.02 -25.46
CA VAL A 243 -22.85 10.08 -26.21
C VAL A 243 -21.60 9.79 -25.39
N ILE A 244 -21.33 8.52 -25.12
CA ILE A 244 -20.26 8.08 -24.22
C ILE A 244 -19.38 7.11 -24.99
N ASP A 245 -18.18 7.59 -25.33
CA ASP A 245 -17.13 6.81 -25.98
C ASP A 245 -16.04 6.47 -24.96
N VAL A 246 -15.62 5.21 -24.90
CA VAL A 246 -14.49 4.76 -24.07
C VAL A 246 -13.21 4.76 -24.89
N VAL A 247 -12.09 5.17 -24.29
CA VAL A 247 -10.75 5.11 -24.91
C VAL A 247 -9.75 4.29 -24.09
N GLY A 248 -10.15 3.85 -22.90
CA GLY A 248 -9.37 2.99 -22.04
C GLY A 248 -10.05 2.78 -20.69
N TYR A 249 -9.48 1.91 -19.87
CA TYR A 249 -9.96 1.64 -18.53
C TYR A 249 -8.81 1.58 -17.53
N TYR A 250 -9.16 1.72 -16.26
CA TYR A 250 -8.26 1.54 -15.14
C TYR A 250 -8.66 0.29 -14.37
N MET A 251 -7.71 -0.57 -14.02
CA MET A 251 -7.96 -1.74 -13.17
C MET A 251 -6.78 -2.01 -12.24
N GLU A 252 -7.02 -2.79 -11.19
CA GLU A 252 -5.92 -3.24 -10.31
C GLU A 252 -4.90 -4.07 -11.11
N PRO A 253 -3.59 -3.91 -10.84
CA PRO A 253 -2.57 -4.73 -11.48
C PRO A 253 -2.84 -6.22 -11.20
N VAL A 254 -3.10 -6.98 -12.26
CA VAL A 254 -3.15 -8.45 -12.15
C VAL A 254 -1.71 -8.96 -12.23
N ALA A 255 -1.26 -9.65 -11.19
CA ALA A 255 0.06 -10.27 -11.19
C ALA A 255 0.17 -11.26 -12.36
N THR A 256 1.16 -11.07 -13.22
CA THR A 256 1.49 -12.07 -14.25
C THR A 256 1.92 -13.35 -13.55
N ALA A 257 1.27 -14.47 -13.87
CA ALA A 257 1.68 -15.77 -13.35
C ALA A 257 3.16 -16.01 -13.68
N LEU A 258 3.93 -16.46 -12.69
CA LEU A 258 5.30 -16.88 -12.93
C LEU A 258 5.27 -18.15 -13.79
N ASP A 259 5.99 -18.13 -14.90
CA ASP A 259 6.28 -19.32 -15.68
C ASP A 259 7.43 -20.05 -14.98
N CYS A 260 7.11 -21.19 -14.35
CA CYS A 260 8.05 -21.95 -13.54
C CYS A 260 8.25 -23.36 -14.11
N THR A 261 9.50 -23.80 -14.11
CA THR A 261 9.94 -25.14 -14.49
C THR A 261 10.92 -25.68 -13.45
N VAL A 262 11.09 -27.00 -13.39
CA VAL A 262 12.05 -27.63 -12.47
C VAL A 262 13.24 -28.13 -13.29
N ALA A 263 14.41 -27.55 -13.05
CA ALA A 263 15.67 -28.10 -13.55
C ALA A 263 16.15 -29.15 -12.55
N GLN A 264 16.53 -30.34 -13.02
CA GLN A 264 17.04 -31.41 -12.17
C GLN A 264 18.27 -32.06 -12.75
N GLN A 265 19.19 -32.43 -11.86
CA GLN A 265 20.34 -33.27 -12.17
C GLN A 265 20.32 -34.47 -11.23
N THR A 266 20.38 -35.67 -11.78
CA THR A 266 20.56 -36.91 -11.03
C THR A 266 21.89 -37.56 -11.41
N GLY A 267 22.42 -38.39 -10.53
CA GLY A 267 23.61 -39.17 -10.79
C GLY A 267 23.93 -40.10 -9.64
N THR A 268 25.11 -40.72 -9.68
CA THR A 268 25.64 -41.54 -8.58
C THR A 268 26.84 -40.85 -7.95
N LEU A 269 26.91 -40.87 -6.63
CA LEU A 269 28.08 -40.53 -5.84
C LEU A 269 28.79 -41.85 -5.54
N ASP A 270 30.01 -42.01 -6.04
CA ASP A 270 30.88 -43.11 -5.65
C ASP A 270 31.77 -42.62 -4.49
N LEU A 271 31.87 -43.42 -3.42
CA LEU A 271 32.91 -43.40 -2.37
C LEU A 271 32.69 -42.65 -1.03
N LEU A 272 33.37 -43.23 -0.03
CA LEU A 272 33.99 -42.63 1.16
C LEU A 272 35.08 -41.61 0.76
N GLY A 273 34.70 -40.45 0.21
CA GLY A 273 35.68 -39.46 -0.23
C GLY A 273 35.13 -38.06 -0.43
N GLY A 274 35.58 -37.15 0.44
CA GLY A 274 35.51 -35.69 0.25
C GLY A 274 34.12 -35.10 -0.01
N VAL A 275 34.09 -33.78 -0.17
CA VAL A 275 32.88 -33.04 -0.52
C VAL A 275 32.76 -32.97 -2.04
N GLN A 276 31.67 -33.51 -2.59
CA GLN A 276 31.37 -33.51 -4.03
C GLN A 276 30.37 -32.41 -4.38
N MET A 277 30.80 -31.45 -5.19
CA MET A 277 29.92 -30.37 -5.64
C MET A 277 29.07 -30.82 -6.83
N ARG A 278 27.76 -30.65 -6.72
CA ARG A 278 26.79 -30.91 -7.79
C ARG A 278 25.87 -29.71 -7.93
N SER A 279 25.54 -29.33 -9.16
CA SER A 279 24.75 -28.14 -9.41
C SER A 279 23.92 -28.27 -10.66
N VAL A 280 22.68 -27.83 -10.58
CA VAL A 280 21.81 -27.70 -11.74
C VAL A 280 21.61 -26.21 -12.07
N SER A 281 21.64 -25.88 -13.35
CA SER A 281 21.37 -24.52 -13.83
C SER A 281 19.96 -24.43 -14.39
N CYS A 282 19.32 -23.27 -14.18
CA CYS A 282 18.06 -22.95 -14.81
C CYS A 282 18.23 -22.75 -16.33
N PRO A 283 17.17 -23.00 -17.12
CA PRO A 283 17.17 -22.64 -18.54
C PRO A 283 17.43 -21.14 -18.73
N ALA A 284 17.97 -20.78 -19.90
CA ALA A 284 18.20 -19.37 -20.24
C ALA A 284 16.91 -18.54 -20.08
N GLY A 285 17.02 -17.39 -19.40
CA GLY A 285 15.88 -16.52 -19.12
C GLY A 285 15.08 -16.88 -17.86
N TYR A 286 15.45 -17.94 -17.13
CA TYR A 286 14.85 -18.28 -15.83
C TYR A 286 15.83 -18.03 -14.69
N ALA A 287 15.30 -17.58 -13.55
CA ALA A 287 16.03 -17.43 -12.30
C ALA A 287 15.60 -18.51 -11.31
N ALA A 288 16.54 -19.02 -10.51
CA ALA A 288 16.23 -19.99 -9.46
C ALA A 288 15.48 -19.30 -8.30
N ALA A 289 14.23 -19.70 -8.08
CA ALA A 289 13.39 -19.23 -6.98
C ALA A 289 13.57 -20.08 -5.72
N SER A 290 13.83 -21.38 -5.90
CA SER A 290 14.14 -22.32 -4.83
C SER A 290 14.92 -23.51 -5.38
N GLY A 291 15.43 -24.37 -4.51
CA GLY A 291 16.07 -25.62 -4.91
C GLY A 291 16.48 -26.44 -3.71
N GLY A 292 17.08 -27.59 -3.98
CA GLY A 292 17.52 -28.49 -2.92
C GLY A 292 18.26 -29.72 -3.44
N CYS A 293 18.66 -30.54 -2.49
CA CYS A 293 19.38 -31.78 -2.72
C CYS A 293 18.62 -32.93 -2.05
N GLY A 294 18.65 -34.11 -2.66
CA GLY A 294 18.02 -35.31 -2.13
C GLY A 294 18.78 -36.57 -2.53
N GLY A 295 18.52 -37.66 -1.81
CA GLY A 295 19.12 -38.96 -2.04
C GLY A 295 18.69 -39.98 -0.98
N PRO A 296 19.10 -41.25 -1.13
CA PRO A 296 18.84 -42.28 -0.13
C PRO A 296 19.68 -42.04 1.13
N LEU A 297 19.34 -42.77 2.20
CA LEU A 297 20.11 -42.77 3.44
C LEU A 297 21.60 -43.07 3.16
N GLY A 298 22.50 -42.27 3.74
CA GLY A 298 23.94 -42.34 3.52
C GLY A 298 24.52 -41.21 2.66
N ILE A 299 23.68 -40.33 2.09
CA ILE A 299 24.11 -39.05 1.53
C ILE A 299 24.01 -37.96 2.60
N GLY A 300 25.15 -37.39 2.96
CA GLY A 300 25.25 -36.16 3.73
C GLY A 300 25.18 -34.93 2.82
N ILE A 301 24.43 -33.91 3.23
CA ILE A 301 24.39 -32.61 2.55
C ILE A 301 25.13 -31.63 3.46
N SER A 302 26.35 -31.25 3.07
CA SER A 302 27.17 -30.30 3.82
C SER A 302 26.83 -28.85 3.50
N ASN A 303 26.24 -28.61 2.32
CA ASN A 303 25.80 -27.28 1.88
C ASN A 303 24.70 -27.41 0.82
N SER A 304 23.77 -26.47 0.82
CA SER A 304 22.67 -26.35 -0.15
C SER A 304 22.35 -24.88 -0.31
N GLN A 305 22.68 -24.30 -1.47
CA GLN A 305 22.56 -22.87 -1.69
C GLN A 305 22.24 -22.53 -3.15
N PRO A 306 21.66 -21.35 -3.44
CA PRO A 306 21.51 -20.87 -4.80
C PRO A 306 22.85 -20.78 -5.51
N LEU A 307 22.90 -21.23 -6.77
CA LEU A 307 24.01 -20.90 -7.66
C LEU A 307 23.80 -19.46 -8.13
N VAL A 308 24.75 -18.57 -7.86
CA VAL A 308 24.63 -17.15 -8.19
C VAL A 308 25.66 -16.76 -9.25
N THR A 309 25.21 -16.17 -10.35
CA THR A 309 26.06 -15.61 -11.41
C THR A 309 25.71 -14.13 -11.57
N SER A 310 26.71 -13.24 -11.46
CA SER A 310 26.51 -11.78 -11.57
C SER A 310 25.41 -11.23 -10.65
N GLY A 311 25.30 -11.78 -9.43
CA GLY A 311 24.29 -11.38 -8.44
C GLY A 311 22.88 -11.93 -8.67
N GLN A 312 22.66 -12.76 -9.69
CA GLN A 312 21.37 -13.40 -9.98
C GLN A 312 21.41 -14.90 -9.68
N PRO A 313 20.38 -15.48 -9.06
CA PRO A 313 20.29 -16.92 -8.83
C PRO A 313 20.00 -17.64 -10.15
N THR A 314 20.99 -18.36 -10.69
CA THR A 314 20.94 -19.04 -11.99
C THR A 314 20.75 -20.54 -11.86
N GLY A 315 20.67 -21.08 -10.65
CA GLY A 315 20.53 -22.50 -10.40
C GLY A 315 20.60 -22.85 -8.92
N TRP A 316 20.86 -24.12 -8.63
CA TRP A 316 21.06 -24.60 -7.26
C TRP A 316 22.32 -25.44 -7.17
N ARG A 317 23.07 -25.29 -6.08
CA ARG A 317 24.30 -26.00 -5.80
C ARG A 317 24.20 -26.74 -4.48
N CYS A 318 24.71 -27.97 -4.50
CA CYS A 318 24.76 -28.90 -3.40
C CYS A 318 26.18 -29.41 -3.22
N ASP A 319 26.63 -29.44 -1.98
CA ASP A 319 27.91 -30.05 -1.61
C ASP A 319 27.59 -31.36 -0.85
N LEU A 320 27.75 -32.49 -1.54
CA LEU A 320 27.31 -33.83 -1.11
C LEU A 320 28.48 -34.66 -0.58
N VAL A 321 28.22 -35.48 0.43
CA VAL A 321 29.21 -36.39 1.03
C VAL A 321 28.61 -37.80 1.08
N GLY A 322 29.31 -38.78 0.51
CA GLY A 322 28.94 -40.19 0.64
C GLY A 322 29.53 -40.78 1.92
N SER A 323 28.72 -41.46 2.73
CA SER A 323 29.17 -42.12 3.97
C SER A 323 29.21 -43.65 3.86
N LEU A 324 28.97 -44.22 2.68
CA LEU A 324 28.86 -45.65 2.44
C LEU A 324 29.89 -46.12 1.40
N LEU A 325 30.22 -47.40 1.45
CA LEU A 325 31.17 -48.08 0.55
C LEU A 325 30.57 -48.42 -0.82
N SER A 326 29.30 -48.09 -1.06
CA SER A 326 28.56 -48.36 -2.29
C SER A 326 28.11 -47.06 -2.94
N ALA A 327 27.99 -47.04 -4.27
CA ALA A 327 27.45 -45.91 -4.99
C ALA A 327 26.03 -45.53 -4.52
N LEU A 328 25.80 -44.24 -4.23
CA LEU A 328 24.50 -43.70 -3.81
C LEU A 328 23.94 -42.77 -4.87
N SER A 329 22.66 -42.89 -5.20
CA SER A 329 22.01 -41.97 -6.13
C SER A 329 21.77 -40.61 -5.48
N TYR A 330 22.05 -39.52 -6.18
CA TYR A 330 21.73 -38.18 -5.72
C TYR A 330 20.81 -37.47 -6.71
N GLN A 331 20.12 -36.44 -6.21
CA GLN A 331 19.34 -35.50 -6.98
C GLN A 331 19.63 -34.08 -6.50
N VAL A 332 19.87 -33.17 -7.43
CA VAL A 332 19.89 -31.72 -7.21
C VAL A 332 18.78 -31.12 -8.05
N SER A 333 17.94 -30.28 -7.46
CA SER A 333 16.83 -29.62 -8.15
C SER A 333 16.84 -28.13 -7.92
N ALA A 334 16.37 -27.38 -8.92
CA ALA A 334 16.09 -25.96 -8.85
C ALA A 334 14.71 -25.69 -9.45
N THR A 335 13.84 -25.00 -8.71
CA THR A 335 12.62 -24.39 -9.25
C THR A 335 13.03 -23.08 -9.90
N CYS A 336 12.92 -23.04 -11.21
CA CYS A 336 13.34 -21.94 -12.06
C CYS A 336 12.10 -21.20 -12.53
N CYS A 337 11.98 -19.91 -12.22
CA CYS A 337 10.82 -19.09 -12.57
C CYS A 337 11.24 -17.86 -13.37
N ARG A 338 10.33 -17.38 -14.22
CA ARG A 338 10.42 -16.08 -14.91
C ARG A 338 9.05 -15.42 -14.98
N THR A 339 9.03 -14.12 -15.23
CA THR A 339 7.80 -13.42 -15.62
C THR A 339 7.51 -13.71 -17.09
N ALA A 340 6.36 -14.31 -17.41
CA ALA A 340 5.99 -14.60 -18.79
C ALA A 340 5.94 -13.30 -19.62
N GLY A 341 6.57 -13.30 -20.80
CA GLY A 341 6.56 -12.16 -21.73
C GLY A 341 7.56 -11.04 -21.43
N ARG A 342 8.52 -11.25 -20.52
CA ARG A 342 9.72 -10.41 -20.35
C ARG A 342 10.99 -11.24 -20.44
#